data_AF-A0A8H3GFS8-F1
#
_entry.id   AF-A0A8H3GFS8-F1
#
_cell.length_a   1.000
_cell.length_b   1.000
_cell.length_c   1.000
_cell.angle_alpha   90.00
_cell.angle_beta   90.00
_cell.angle_gamma   90.00
#
_symmetry.space_group_name_H-M   'P 1'
#
loop_
_entity.id
_entity.type
_entity.pdbx_description
1 polymer ?
#
loop_
_entity_poly.entity_id
_entity_poly.type
_entity_poly.pdbx_seq_one_letter_code
_entity_poly.pdbx_strand_id
1 'polypeptide(L)'
;MPKQASPEWGRPIAEYLCQEPGSLSFPPTGRSRSSNYVKSVTLPALNYSFVTRSNVCSLFSDLLSLLEHPKELHILDETMLLSRCMSILREYTDDSDPQSVKLFSYELGFLCFRVISLLLHVGILAHTNNFGAFSKKIGDSSNPHEVSVALQDFVMDLMHESKEQPKPRNWLLGILTSTSGGRMFLRTVGGFINTDVDFFLNVLWQDRKTFLEICASRLTPGWGLVVLLIGEHVEWASESGVQYSNLEQWARLQNLCFRYSFAASPSELKYLEDFCLKAGVYQSDPDDDDEDEYYETALVDTRDARVMLQAYLTRTSPTVRAPLVPLPSGLALQLIGFFRQAIFLDMVDLVPPLIKTSCVWIWKRLDESTHKVPHPSQDSTLNHYTIRTFDLIGRLYSQYDLGAPTTTIISFTKALAESDFVNLFAKLLLLPLSEGSDISKLASGEVKPLDQLSQSEDPNGLGQDWSRLVYKALFVCMSYGPNAKPSNGVISHFYQDWLKIWRCFDANFPQHHLAATSFEGHIKKCKLAAVALGTSFSYADRKTRTNIECSYPRCPGAAVEDDLQGACGGCFVIPYCSRLCQSK
;
A
#
# COMPACT_ATOMS: atom_id res chain seq x y z
N MET A 1 -6.35 -3.83 -31.96
CA MET A 1 -7.53 -4.72 -32.14
C MET A 1 -7.37 -5.91 -31.21
N PRO A 2 -8.44 -6.54 -30.71
CA PRO A 2 -8.34 -7.83 -30.05
C PRO A 2 -7.74 -8.86 -31.04
N LYS A 3 -6.84 -9.72 -30.58
CA LYS A 3 -6.44 -10.92 -31.33
C LYS A 3 -7.66 -11.86 -31.38
N GLN A 4 -7.83 -12.60 -32.48
CA GLN A 4 -8.88 -13.63 -32.54
C GLN A 4 -8.54 -14.78 -31.58
N ALA A 5 -9.54 -15.54 -31.14
CA ALA A 5 -9.33 -16.71 -30.29
C ALA A 5 -8.41 -17.74 -30.97
N SER A 6 -7.44 -18.26 -30.22
CA SER A 6 -6.51 -19.26 -30.71
C SER A 6 -7.06 -20.67 -30.50
N PRO A 7 -7.06 -21.56 -31.51
CA PRO A 7 -7.42 -22.97 -31.32
C PRO A 7 -6.41 -23.74 -30.45
N GLU A 8 -5.20 -23.19 -30.24
CA GLU A 8 -4.18 -23.78 -29.38
C GLU A 8 -4.17 -23.17 -27.97
N TRP A 9 -4.47 -21.87 -27.83
CA TRP A 9 -4.27 -21.11 -26.59
C TRP A 9 -5.57 -20.65 -25.90
N GLY A 10 -6.72 -20.85 -26.53
CA GLY A 10 -8.03 -20.41 -26.04
C GLY A 10 -8.33 -18.94 -26.34
N ARG A 11 -9.23 -18.32 -25.57
CA ARG A 11 -9.64 -16.92 -25.78
C ARG A 11 -8.64 -15.91 -25.20
N PRO A 12 -8.48 -14.71 -25.79
CA PRO A 12 -7.67 -13.65 -25.21
C PRO A 12 -8.18 -13.21 -23.84
N ILE A 13 -7.30 -12.94 -22.87
CA ILE A 13 -7.71 -12.49 -21.53
C ILE A 13 -8.46 -11.16 -21.57
N ALA A 14 -8.18 -10.30 -22.56
CA ALA A 14 -8.91 -9.06 -22.80
C ALA A 14 -10.44 -9.27 -22.99
N GLU A 15 -10.88 -10.37 -23.61
CA GLU A 15 -12.32 -10.67 -23.76
C GLU A 15 -13.01 -10.91 -22.42
N TYR A 16 -12.26 -11.41 -21.43
CA TYR A 16 -12.75 -11.60 -20.07
C TYR A 16 -12.68 -10.30 -19.26
N LEU A 17 -11.62 -9.51 -19.40
CA LEU A 17 -11.46 -8.22 -18.70
C LEU A 17 -12.56 -7.21 -19.06
N CYS A 18 -13.19 -7.32 -20.22
CA CYS A 18 -14.30 -6.46 -20.64
C CYS A 18 -15.69 -6.87 -20.13
N GLN A 19 -15.84 -7.99 -19.40
CA GLN A 19 -17.13 -8.42 -18.84
C GLN A 19 -17.32 -7.87 -17.40
N GLU A 20 -18.57 -7.65 -16.98
CA GLU A 20 -18.84 -6.90 -15.73
C GLU A 20 -18.27 -7.60 -14.48
N PRO A 21 -17.71 -6.85 -13.51
CA PRO A 21 -17.17 -7.41 -12.26
C PRO A 21 -18.19 -8.27 -11.52
N GLY A 22 -17.87 -9.55 -11.33
CA GLY A 22 -18.74 -10.55 -10.67
C GLY A 22 -19.58 -11.41 -11.63
N SER A 23 -19.71 -11.05 -12.91
CA SER A 23 -20.43 -11.88 -13.91
C SER A 23 -19.66 -13.12 -14.37
N LEU A 24 -18.33 -13.13 -14.16
CA LEU A 24 -17.45 -14.13 -14.75
C LEU A 24 -17.25 -15.38 -13.89
N SER A 25 -18.06 -16.39 -14.16
CA SER A 25 -17.46 -17.72 -14.35
C SER A 25 -16.58 -17.67 -15.62
N PHE A 26 -15.25 -17.64 -15.44
CA PHE A 26 -14.36 -18.23 -16.45
C PHE A 26 -14.92 -19.62 -16.78
N PRO A 27 -15.00 -19.98 -18.08
CA PRO A 27 -16.11 -20.75 -18.65
C PRO A 27 -16.57 -21.87 -17.72
N PRO A 28 -17.85 -21.90 -17.30
CA PRO A 28 -18.31 -22.77 -16.23
C PRO A 28 -17.82 -24.19 -16.45
N THR A 29 -17.09 -24.69 -15.46
CA THR A 29 -16.39 -25.98 -15.44
C THR A 29 -17.24 -27.04 -16.11
N GLY A 30 -16.72 -27.58 -17.22
CA GLY A 30 -17.52 -28.11 -18.35
C GLY A 30 -18.33 -29.36 -18.03
N ARG A 31 -19.46 -29.13 -17.31
CA ARG A 31 -20.01 -30.00 -16.26
C ARG A 31 -19.01 -30.22 -15.12
N SER A 32 -19.47 -30.09 -13.87
CA SER A 32 -18.74 -30.56 -12.69
C SER A 32 -18.26 -31.99 -12.92
N ARG A 33 -16.93 -32.22 -12.85
CA ARG A 33 -16.31 -33.52 -13.09
C ARG A 33 -15.86 -34.10 -11.76
N SER A 34 -16.45 -35.25 -11.41
CA SER A 34 -16.08 -35.97 -10.18
C SER A 34 -14.58 -36.27 -10.13
N SER A 35 -14.02 -36.29 -8.91
CA SER A 35 -12.64 -36.70 -8.65
C SER A 35 -12.20 -37.95 -9.40
N ASN A 36 -13.06 -38.95 -9.52
CA ASN A 36 -12.80 -40.19 -10.25
C ASN A 36 -12.42 -39.93 -11.71
N TYR A 37 -13.04 -38.96 -12.38
CA TYR A 37 -12.65 -38.54 -13.73
C TYR A 37 -11.27 -37.86 -13.71
N VAL A 38 -11.07 -36.88 -12.81
CA VAL A 38 -9.80 -36.14 -12.73
C VAL A 38 -8.64 -37.09 -12.44
N LYS A 39 -8.83 -38.07 -11.55
CA LYS A 39 -7.85 -39.08 -11.16
C LYS A 39 -7.57 -40.13 -12.25
N SER A 40 -8.58 -40.54 -13.03
CA SER A 40 -8.44 -41.61 -14.03
C SER A 40 -8.18 -41.11 -15.46
N VAL A 41 -8.44 -39.84 -15.75
CA VAL A 41 -8.29 -39.25 -17.10
C VAL A 41 -7.36 -38.04 -17.07
N THR A 42 -7.66 -37.02 -16.27
CA THR A 42 -6.95 -35.72 -16.31
C THR A 42 -5.51 -35.82 -15.81
N LEU A 43 -5.27 -36.49 -14.67
CA LEU A 43 -3.92 -36.68 -14.13
C LEU A 43 -3.04 -37.56 -15.04
N PRO A 44 -3.49 -38.73 -15.53
CA PRO A 44 -2.76 -39.48 -16.54
C PRO A 44 -2.48 -38.65 -17.81
N ALA A 45 -3.48 -37.96 -18.34
CA ALA A 45 -3.33 -37.17 -19.56
C ALA A 45 -2.23 -36.11 -19.43
N LEU A 46 -2.17 -35.37 -18.31
CA LEU A 46 -1.12 -34.36 -18.08
C LEU A 46 0.26 -34.97 -17.82
N ASN A 47 0.33 -36.07 -17.07
CA ASN A 47 1.60 -36.74 -16.73
C ASN A 47 2.25 -37.46 -17.93
N TYR A 48 1.47 -37.88 -18.93
CA TYR A 48 2.00 -38.44 -20.18
C TYR A 48 2.21 -37.36 -21.25
N SER A 49 3.25 -37.50 -22.07
CA SER A 49 3.69 -36.48 -23.05
C SER A 49 2.76 -36.27 -24.26
N PHE A 50 1.57 -36.90 -24.28
CA PHE A 50 0.63 -36.88 -25.41
C PHE A 50 -0.44 -35.78 -25.32
N VAL A 51 -0.21 -34.70 -24.56
CA VAL A 51 -1.14 -33.57 -24.49
C VAL A 51 -1.02 -32.69 -25.74
N THR A 52 -2.01 -32.73 -26.63
CA THR A 52 -2.13 -31.73 -27.70
C THR A 52 -2.51 -30.37 -27.11
N ARG A 53 -1.88 -29.27 -27.56
CA ARG A 53 -2.10 -27.88 -27.09
C ARG A 53 -3.59 -27.53 -26.91
N SER A 54 -4.41 -27.84 -27.93
CA SER A 54 -5.88 -27.66 -27.94
C SER A 54 -6.64 -28.21 -26.71
N ASN A 55 -6.12 -29.24 -26.04
CA ASN A 55 -6.79 -29.90 -24.91
C ASN A 55 -6.35 -29.35 -23.55
N VAL A 56 -5.20 -28.67 -23.46
CA VAL A 56 -4.58 -28.28 -22.17
C VAL A 56 -5.52 -27.39 -21.34
N CYS A 57 -6.20 -26.43 -21.97
CA CYS A 57 -7.16 -25.55 -21.29
C CYS A 57 -8.31 -26.33 -20.64
N SER A 58 -8.77 -27.42 -21.26
CA SER A 58 -9.81 -28.29 -20.68
C SER A 58 -9.28 -29.09 -19.48
N LEU A 59 -8.05 -29.61 -19.56
CA LEU A 59 -7.42 -30.35 -18.47
C LEU A 59 -7.13 -29.46 -17.26
N PHE A 60 -6.69 -28.21 -17.46
CA PHE A 60 -6.55 -27.25 -16.38
C PHE A 60 -7.90 -26.79 -15.80
N SER A 61 -8.96 -26.72 -16.61
CA SER A 61 -10.32 -26.47 -16.12
C SER A 61 -10.84 -27.62 -15.25
N ASP A 62 -10.57 -28.87 -15.64
CA ASP A 62 -10.89 -30.07 -14.86
C ASP A 62 -10.12 -30.12 -13.52
N LEU A 63 -8.85 -29.70 -13.49
CA LEU A 63 -8.10 -29.58 -12.23
C LEU A 63 -8.71 -28.52 -11.31
N LEU A 64 -9.11 -27.36 -11.87
CA LEU A 64 -9.72 -26.28 -11.10
C LEU A 64 -11.14 -26.62 -10.62
N SER A 65 -11.86 -27.56 -11.25
CA SER A 65 -13.16 -28.04 -10.73
C SER A 65 -13.03 -28.85 -9.44
N LEU A 66 -11.85 -29.31 -9.04
CA LEU A 66 -11.65 -29.91 -7.70
C LEU A 66 -11.88 -28.91 -6.55
N LEU A 67 -11.92 -27.61 -6.82
CA LEU A 67 -12.37 -26.60 -5.84
C LEU A 67 -13.87 -26.72 -5.53
N GLU A 68 -14.66 -27.44 -6.32
CA GLU A 68 -16.05 -27.81 -6.00
C GLU A 68 -16.10 -28.99 -5.00
N HIS A 69 -14.97 -29.67 -4.78
CA HIS A 69 -14.84 -30.90 -3.98
C HIS A 69 -13.62 -30.82 -3.04
N PRO A 70 -13.57 -29.90 -2.07
CA PRO A 70 -12.37 -29.60 -1.28
C PRO A 70 -11.72 -30.79 -0.56
N LYS A 71 -12.53 -31.77 -0.14
CA LYS A 71 -12.06 -33.01 0.51
C LYS A 71 -11.22 -33.89 -0.42
N GLU A 72 -11.34 -33.69 -1.73
CA GLU A 72 -10.70 -34.49 -2.78
C GLU A 72 -9.42 -33.82 -3.33
N LEU A 73 -9.05 -32.62 -2.84
CA LEU A 73 -7.82 -31.91 -3.23
C LEU A 73 -6.53 -32.72 -2.92
N HIS A 74 -6.59 -33.65 -1.97
CA HIS A 74 -5.50 -34.59 -1.67
C HIS A 74 -5.13 -35.49 -2.87
N ILE A 75 -5.98 -35.59 -3.90
CA ILE A 75 -5.71 -36.35 -5.13
C ILE A 75 -4.63 -35.67 -6.00
N LEU A 76 -4.32 -34.40 -5.72
CA LEU A 76 -3.24 -33.64 -6.37
C LEU A 76 -1.87 -33.83 -5.68
N ASP A 77 -1.84 -34.47 -4.49
CA ASP A 77 -0.62 -34.89 -3.81
C ASP A 77 0.05 -36.08 -4.53
N GLU A 78 1.34 -36.27 -4.28
CA GLU A 78 2.24 -37.23 -4.94
C GLU A 78 2.29 -37.16 -6.48
N THR A 79 1.74 -36.10 -7.09
CA THR A 79 1.75 -35.90 -8.55
C THR A 79 3.03 -35.22 -9.04
N MET A 80 3.33 -35.33 -10.34
CA MET A 80 4.39 -34.53 -11.01
C MET A 80 3.82 -33.25 -11.64
N LEU A 81 2.62 -32.81 -11.24
CA LEU A 81 1.88 -31.77 -11.93
C LEU A 81 2.58 -30.41 -11.93
N LEU A 82 3.23 -29.99 -10.83
CA LEU A 82 3.81 -28.65 -10.75
C LEU A 82 4.95 -28.49 -11.75
N SER A 83 5.87 -29.47 -11.77
CA SER A 83 6.95 -29.55 -12.77
C SER A 83 6.40 -29.59 -14.20
N ARG A 84 5.32 -30.36 -14.45
CA ARG A 84 4.70 -30.42 -15.79
C ARG A 84 4.00 -29.12 -16.18
N CYS A 85 3.38 -28.40 -15.24
CA CYS A 85 2.81 -27.07 -15.50
C CYS A 85 3.91 -26.06 -15.84
N MET A 86 5.07 -26.13 -15.19
CA MET A 86 6.23 -25.30 -15.54
C MET A 86 6.82 -25.64 -16.92
N SER A 87 6.86 -26.93 -17.29
CA SER A 87 7.18 -27.34 -18.67
C SER A 87 6.22 -26.72 -19.68
N ILE A 88 4.90 -26.91 -19.49
CA ILE A 88 3.85 -26.36 -20.37
C ILE A 88 3.92 -24.83 -20.44
N LEU A 89 4.26 -24.16 -19.34
CA LEU A 89 4.38 -22.71 -19.31
C LEU A 89 5.62 -22.22 -20.09
N ARG A 90 6.76 -22.90 -19.95
CA ARG A 90 7.96 -22.65 -20.78
C ARG A 90 7.69 -22.88 -22.26
N GLU A 91 6.95 -23.95 -22.61
CA GLU A 91 6.51 -24.25 -23.98
C GLU A 91 5.50 -23.22 -24.56
N TYR A 92 4.90 -22.37 -23.72
CA TYR A 92 3.92 -21.34 -24.09
C TYR A 92 4.53 -19.92 -24.12
N THR A 93 5.49 -19.63 -23.24
CA THR A 93 6.22 -18.34 -23.17
C THR A 93 7.66 -18.45 -23.67
N ASP A 94 7.90 -19.24 -24.71
CA ASP A 94 9.25 -19.41 -25.28
C ASP A 94 9.69 -18.15 -26.05
N ASP A 95 10.59 -17.37 -25.44
CA ASP A 95 11.13 -16.13 -26.03
C ASP A 95 11.99 -16.35 -27.30
N SER A 96 12.28 -17.61 -27.67
CA SER A 96 12.93 -17.92 -28.95
C SER A 96 11.95 -17.97 -30.13
N ASP A 97 10.63 -18.04 -29.88
CA ASP A 97 9.60 -17.91 -30.91
C ASP A 97 9.31 -16.41 -31.17
N PRO A 98 9.42 -15.88 -32.41
CA PRO A 98 8.99 -14.52 -32.73
C PRO A 98 7.47 -14.28 -32.56
N GLN A 99 6.69 -15.32 -32.24
CA GLN A 99 5.29 -15.22 -31.82
C GLN A 99 5.10 -15.28 -30.28
N SER A 100 6.17 -15.20 -29.47
CA SER A 100 6.14 -15.48 -28.03
C SER A 100 4.98 -14.81 -27.30
N VAL A 101 4.33 -15.60 -26.44
CA VAL A 101 3.03 -15.27 -25.89
C VAL A 101 3.19 -14.91 -24.42
N LYS A 102 2.87 -13.65 -24.05
CA LYS A 102 2.89 -13.25 -22.64
C LYS A 102 1.91 -14.08 -21.82
N LEU A 103 2.26 -14.34 -20.56
CA LEU A 103 1.53 -15.16 -19.59
C LEU A 103 0.00 -15.00 -19.69
N PHE A 104 -0.49 -13.77 -19.60
CA PHE A 104 -1.90 -13.42 -19.59
C PHE A 104 -2.42 -12.92 -20.95
N SER A 105 -1.79 -13.31 -22.07
CA SER A 105 -2.33 -13.04 -23.40
C SER A 105 -3.62 -13.81 -23.67
N TYR A 106 -3.65 -15.10 -23.33
CA TYR A 106 -4.77 -16.01 -23.55
C TYR A 106 -5.07 -16.88 -22.31
N GLU A 107 -6.25 -17.51 -22.37
CA GLU A 107 -6.84 -18.43 -21.41
C GLU A 107 -5.87 -19.52 -20.91
N LEU A 108 -5.02 -20.11 -21.77
CA LEU A 108 -4.07 -21.15 -21.33
C LEU A 108 -3.13 -20.69 -20.22
N GLY A 109 -2.40 -19.59 -20.40
CA GLY A 109 -1.39 -19.15 -19.42
C GLY A 109 -2.00 -18.69 -18.11
N PHE A 110 -3.19 -18.08 -18.16
CA PHE A 110 -3.97 -17.73 -16.96
C PHE A 110 -4.47 -18.98 -16.21
N LEU A 111 -4.98 -19.99 -16.91
CA LEU A 111 -5.38 -21.27 -16.31
C LEU A 111 -4.17 -22.00 -15.71
N CYS A 112 -3.03 -22.01 -16.42
CA CYS A 112 -1.77 -22.56 -15.93
C CYS A 112 -1.33 -21.88 -14.63
N PHE A 113 -1.35 -20.54 -14.58
CA PHE A 113 -1.03 -19.77 -13.39
C PHE A 113 -1.94 -20.11 -12.21
N ARG A 114 -3.25 -20.26 -12.44
CA ARG A 114 -4.21 -20.67 -11.40
C ARG A 114 -3.99 -22.11 -10.92
N VAL A 115 -3.65 -23.04 -11.81
CA VAL A 115 -3.31 -24.43 -11.44
C VAL A 115 -2.01 -24.46 -10.63
N ILE A 116 -0.98 -23.71 -11.03
CA ILE A 116 0.27 -23.56 -10.26
C ILE A 116 -0.04 -23.04 -8.85
N SER A 117 -0.78 -21.92 -8.74
CA SER A 117 -1.20 -21.37 -7.44
C SER A 117 -1.94 -22.42 -6.59
N LEU A 118 -2.91 -23.16 -7.14
CA LEU A 118 -3.60 -24.24 -6.43
C LEU A 118 -2.63 -25.34 -5.94
N LEU A 119 -1.70 -25.78 -6.81
CA LEU A 119 -0.71 -26.80 -6.47
C LEU A 119 0.25 -26.36 -5.36
N LEU A 120 0.58 -25.06 -5.24
CA LEU A 120 1.36 -24.56 -4.11
C LEU A 120 0.62 -24.74 -2.77
N HIS A 121 -0.68 -24.46 -2.72
CA HIS A 121 -1.48 -24.67 -1.50
C HIS A 121 -1.61 -26.15 -1.15
N VAL A 122 -1.91 -26.99 -2.16
CA VAL A 122 -1.95 -28.46 -2.02
C VAL A 122 -0.61 -28.98 -1.50
N GLY A 123 0.51 -28.49 -2.05
CA GLY A 123 1.85 -28.87 -1.63
C GLY A 123 2.13 -28.57 -0.16
N ILE A 124 1.69 -27.40 0.34
CA ILE A 124 1.79 -27.03 1.76
C ILE A 124 0.87 -27.91 2.63
N LEU A 125 -0.37 -28.15 2.22
CA LEU A 125 -1.30 -29.02 2.95
C LEU A 125 -0.79 -30.47 3.04
N ALA A 126 -0.17 -30.96 1.97
CA ALA A 126 0.47 -32.27 1.93
C ALA A 126 1.70 -32.33 2.86
N HIS A 127 2.66 -31.41 2.66
CA HIS A 127 3.92 -31.38 3.40
C HIS A 127 3.73 -31.15 4.91
N THR A 128 2.75 -30.33 5.30
CA THR A 128 2.39 -30.10 6.72
C THR A 128 1.35 -31.09 7.26
N ASN A 129 0.89 -32.07 6.46
CA ASN A 129 -0.13 -33.06 6.81
C ASN A 129 -1.48 -32.48 7.31
N ASN A 130 -1.91 -31.37 6.72
CA ASN A 130 -3.05 -30.58 7.17
C ASN A 130 -4.35 -30.73 6.36
N PHE A 131 -4.40 -31.59 5.34
CA PHE A 131 -5.64 -31.82 4.55
C PHE A 131 -6.87 -32.13 5.42
N GLY A 132 -6.72 -32.88 6.52
CA GLY A 132 -7.82 -33.20 7.43
C GLY A 132 -8.32 -31.99 8.23
N ALA A 133 -7.41 -31.11 8.66
CA ALA A 133 -7.76 -29.87 9.36
C ALA A 133 -8.43 -28.86 8.41
N PHE A 134 -7.90 -28.68 7.19
CA PHE A 134 -8.52 -27.88 6.15
C PHE A 134 -9.92 -28.39 5.78
N SER A 135 -10.07 -29.69 5.53
CA SER A 135 -11.35 -30.34 5.21
C SER A 135 -12.41 -30.13 6.31
N LYS A 136 -11.98 -30.04 7.57
CA LYS A 136 -12.85 -29.72 8.71
C LYS A 136 -13.21 -28.22 8.79
N LYS A 137 -12.31 -27.32 8.41
CA LYS A 137 -12.55 -25.85 8.37
C LYS A 137 -13.55 -25.46 7.28
N ILE A 138 -13.49 -26.10 6.11
CA ILE A 138 -14.37 -25.81 4.95
C ILE A 138 -15.70 -26.60 4.96
N GLY A 139 -15.76 -27.74 5.67
CA GLY A 139 -16.97 -28.53 5.83
C GLY A 139 -17.48 -29.11 4.51
N ASP A 140 -18.68 -28.71 4.11
CA ASP A 140 -19.38 -29.19 2.91
C ASP A 140 -19.58 -28.09 1.83
N SER A 141 -18.86 -26.96 1.91
CA SER A 141 -18.94 -25.96 0.84
C SER A 141 -18.39 -26.52 -0.49
N SER A 142 -19.17 -26.31 -1.54
CA SER A 142 -18.86 -26.66 -2.94
C SER A 142 -18.69 -25.41 -3.82
N ASN A 143 -18.65 -24.22 -3.22
CA ASN A 143 -18.42 -22.96 -3.95
C ASN A 143 -16.90 -22.76 -4.16
N PRO A 144 -16.39 -22.79 -5.40
CA PRO A 144 -14.95 -22.69 -5.66
C PRO A 144 -14.30 -21.39 -5.14
N HIS A 145 -15.07 -20.29 -5.01
CA HIS A 145 -14.54 -19.04 -4.48
C HIS A 145 -14.37 -19.11 -2.96
N GLU A 146 -15.37 -19.60 -2.22
CA GLU A 146 -15.28 -19.83 -0.77
C GLU A 146 -14.14 -20.80 -0.44
N VAL A 147 -14.05 -21.91 -1.19
CA VAL A 147 -12.98 -22.90 -1.02
C VAL A 147 -11.60 -22.28 -1.29
N SER A 148 -11.45 -21.48 -2.35
CA SER A 148 -10.18 -20.80 -2.66
C SER A 148 -9.78 -19.74 -1.63
N VAL A 149 -10.75 -19.00 -1.06
CA VAL A 149 -10.49 -18.02 0.02
C VAL A 149 -10.11 -18.75 1.31
N ALA A 150 -10.88 -19.76 1.72
CA ALA A 150 -10.62 -20.52 2.94
C ALA A 150 -9.29 -21.30 2.87
N LEU A 151 -8.89 -21.75 1.68
CA LEU A 151 -7.61 -22.42 1.42
C LEU A 151 -6.43 -21.44 1.57
N GLN A 152 -6.55 -20.23 1.00
CA GLN A 152 -5.57 -19.16 1.17
C GLN A 152 -5.48 -18.73 2.64
N ASP A 153 -6.61 -18.44 3.30
CA ASP A 153 -6.63 -18.05 4.73
C ASP A 153 -6.01 -19.14 5.63
N PHE A 154 -6.30 -20.42 5.36
CA PHE A 154 -5.70 -21.52 6.12
C PHE A 154 -4.19 -21.68 5.87
N VAL A 155 -3.69 -21.39 4.66
CA VAL A 155 -2.24 -21.33 4.41
C VAL A 155 -1.59 -20.13 5.10
N MET A 156 -2.30 -19.00 5.26
CA MET A 156 -1.81 -17.88 6.07
C MET A 156 -1.80 -18.19 7.58
N ASP A 157 -2.77 -18.96 8.07
CA ASP A 157 -2.77 -19.49 9.44
C ASP A 157 -1.50 -20.35 9.66
N LEU A 158 -1.23 -21.30 8.77
CA LEU A 158 -0.01 -22.13 8.80
C LEU A 158 1.28 -21.32 8.65
N MET A 159 1.28 -20.28 7.81
CA MET A 159 2.43 -19.39 7.66
C MET A 159 2.71 -18.63 8.96
N HIS A 160 1.67 -18.23 9.70
CA HIS A 160 1.83 -17.64 11.03
C HIS A 160 2.36 -18.67 12.03
N GLU A 161 1.80 -19.88 12.08
CA GLU A 161 2.26 -20.98 12.94
C GLU A 161 3.74 -21.31 12.67
N SER A 162 4.16 -21.28 11.40
CA SER A 162 5.53 -21.62 11.00
C SER A 162 6.59 -20.76 11.71
N LYS A 163 6.26 -19.54 12.15
CA LYS A 163 7.19 -18.65 12.87
C LYS A 163 7.66 -19.26 14.20
N GLU A 164 6.87 -20.13 14.82
CA GLU A 164 7.21 -20.85 16.06
C GLU A 164 7.94 -22.19 15.81
N GLN A 165 8.04 -22.62 14.55
CA GLN A 165 8.54 -23.95 14.17
C GLN A 165 10.06 -23.94 13.89
N PRO A 166 10.82 -25.01 14.23
CA PRO A 166 12.24 -25.10 13.93
C PRO A 166 12.52 -25.01 12.42
N LYS A 167 13.20 -23.94 12.00
CA LYS A 167 13.41 -23.54 10.59
C LYS A 167 12.09 -23.26 9.85
N PRO A 168 11.40 -22.13 10.15
CA PRO A 168 10.05 -21.81 9.66
C PRO A 168 9.82 -22.11 8.17
N ARG A 169 10.70 -21.59 7.30
CA ARG A 169 10.70 -21.78 5.85
C ARG A 169 10.66 -23.24 5.42
N ASN A 170 11.48 -24.08 6.07
CA ASN A 170 11.60 -25.50 5.75
C ASN A 170 10.40 -26.30 6.27
N TRP A 171 9.86 -25.92 7.43
CA TRP A 171 8.63 -26.50 7.94
C TRP A 171 7.44 -26.22 7.02
N LEU A 172 7.32 -24.99 6.49
CA LEU A 172 6.21 -24.60 5.62
C LEU A 172 6.36 -25.12 4.18
N LEU A 173 7.54 -24.95 3.56
CA LEU A 173 7.75 -25.16 2.11
C LEU A 173 8.47 -26.47 1.74
N GLY A 174 8.86 -27.30 2.71
CA GLY A 174 9.50 -28.59 2.46
C GLY A 174 10.80 -28.50 1.65
N ILE A 175 11.71 -27.62 2.07
CA ILE A 175 12.88 -27.21 1.28
C ILE A 175 13.95 -28.31 1.27
N LEU A 176 14.15 -28.92 0.11
CA LEU A 176 15.22 -29.89 -0.11
C LEU A 176 16.40 -29.24 -0.84
N THR A 177 17.53 -29.12 -0.13
CA THR A 177 18.80 -28.64 -0.70
C THR A 177 19.61 -29.82 -1.25
N SER A 178 19.99 -29.77 -2.52
CA SER A 178 20.90 -30.75 -3.13
C SER A 178 22.36 -30.48 -2.77
N THR A 179 23.25 -31.45 -3.00
CA THR A 179 24.71 -31.30 -2.86
C THR A 179 25.32 -30.25 -3.79
N SER A 180 24.61 -29.86 -4.85
CA SER A 180 24.99 -28.77 -5.76
C SER A 180 24.50 -27.38 -5.33
N GLY A 181 23.83 -27.26 -4.18
CA GLY A 181 23.23 -26.01 -3.69
C GLY A 181 21.88 -25.65 -4.33
N GLY A 182 21.55 -26.23 -5.50
CA GLY A 182 20.22 -26.14 -6.08
C GLY A 182 19.16 -26.73 -5.14
N ARG A 183 18.01 -26.05 -5.01
CA ARG A 183 16.95 -26.40 -4.07
C ARG A 183 15.64 -26.75 -4.79
N MET A 184 14.80 -27.50 -4.07
CA MET A 184 13.44 -27.86 -4.46
C MET A 184 12.48 -27.56 -3.30
N PHE A 185 11.44 -26.78 -3.58
CA PHE A 185 10.30 -26.52 -2.69
C PHE A 185 9.16 -27.50 -3.02
N LEU A 186 8.32 -27.85 -2.04
CA LEU A 186 7.05 -28.58 -2.24
C LEU A 186 7.16 -29.84 -3.13
N ARG A 187 8.10 -30.73 -2.81
CA ARG A 187 8.34 -31.99 -3.55
C ARG A 187 7.08 -32.86 -3.71
N THR A 188 6.13 -32.77 -2.78
CA THR A 188 4.82 -33.46 -2.77
C THR A 188 4.04 -33.32 -4.08
N VAL A 189 4.02 -32.12 -4.68
CA VAL A 189 3.30 -31.84 -5.94
C VAL A 189 4.20 -31.85 -7.18
N GLY A 190 5.37 -32.51 -7.08
CA GLY A 190 6.35 -32.65 -8.17
C GLY A 190 7.55 -31.72 -8.05
N GLY A 191 7.53 -30.83 -7.06
CA GLY A 191 8.60 -29.88 -6.80
C GLY A 191 8.56 -28.61 -7.65
N PHE A 192 9.07 -27.54 -7.06
CA PHE A 192 9.42 -26.27 -7.72
C PHE A 192 10.90 -26.02 -7.47
N ILE A 193 11.72 -25.82 -8.52
CA ILE A 193 13.17 -25.62 -8.36
C ILE A 193 13.58 -24.16 -8.60
N ASN A 194 14.75 -23.76 -8.11
CA ASN A 194 15.28 -22.38 -8.25
C ASN A 194 15.05 -21.78 -9.66
N THR A 195 15.41 -22.51 -10.72
CA THR A 195 15.29 -22.06 -12.11
C THR A 195 13.83 -21.92 -12.60
N ASP A 196 12.88 -22.57 -11.94
CA ASP A 196 11.43 -22.34 -12.15
C ASP A 196 10.99 -21.06 -11.43
N VAL A 197 11.53 -20.76 -10.24
CA VAL A 197 11.26 -19.50 -9.54
C VAL A 197 11.77 -18.30 -10.35
N ASP A 198 13.03 -18.34 -10.80
CA ASP A 198 13.65 -17.28 -11.60
C ASP A 198 12.86 -17.05 -12.91
N PHE A 199 12.46 -18.12 -13.59
CA PHE A 199 11.63 -18.07 -14.79
C PHE A 199 10.24 -17.50 -14.50
N PHE A 200 9.58 -17.90 -13.42
CA PHE A 200 8.22 -17.45 -13.10
C PHE A 200 8.18 -15.97 -12.70
N LEU A 201 9.20 -15.49 -11.97
CA LEU A 201 9.42 -14.06 -11.71
C LEU A 201 9.64 -13.28 -13.02
N ASN A 202 10.49 -13.78 -13.92
CA ASN A 202 10.72 -13.14 -15.22
C ASN A 202 9.44 -13.05 -16.07
N VAL A 203 8.68 -14.14 -16.18
CA VAL A 203 7.45 -14.20 -16.97
C VAL A 203 6.34 -13.31 -16.39
N LEU A 204 6.20 -13.27 -15.05
CA LEU A 204 5.33 -12.30 -14.37
C LEU A 204 5.78 -10.85 -14.62
N TRP A 205 7.08 -10.57 -14.58
CA TRP A 205 7.63 -9.24 -14.79
C TRP A 205 7.37 -8.69 -16.19
N GLN A 206 7.52 -9.54 -17.22
CA GLN A 206 7.28 -9.16 -18.61
C GLN A 206 5.79 -8.91 -18.91
N ASP A 207 4.87 -9.40 -18.08
CA ASP A 207 3.43 -9.18 -18.21
C ASP A 207 2.79 -8.44 -17.02
N ARG A 208 3.62 -7.70 -16.24
CA ARG A 208 3.22 -6.98 -15.02
C ARG A 208 2.04 -6.03 -15.20
N LYS A 209 1.85 -5.50 -16.41
CA LYS A 209 0.68 -4.70 -16.80
C LYS A 209 -0.61 -5.51 -16.87
N THR A 210 -0.62 -6.63 -17.58
CA THR A 210 -1.81 -7.48 -17.70
C THR A 210 -2.12 -8.16 -16.36
N PHE A 211 -1.09 -8.51 -15.58
CA PHE A 211 -1.22 -8.92 -14.18
C PHE A 211 -1.97 -7.87 -13.34
N LEU A 212 -1.56 -6.60 -13.43
CA LEU A 212 -2.25 -5.49 -12.75
C LEU A 212 -3.68 -5.29 -13.27
N GLU A 213 -3.94 -5.36 -14.58
CA GLU A 213 -5.31 -5.24 -15.13
C GLU A 213 -6.24 -6.38 -14.67
N ILE A 214 -5.71 -7.59 -14.42
CA ILE A 214 -6.45 -8.66 -13.73
C ILE A 214 -6.69 -8.33 -12.25
N CYS A 215 -5.64 -7.95 -11.50
CA CYS A 215 -5.75 -7.65 -10.07
C CYS A 215 -6.65 -6.44 -9.76
N ALA A 216 -6.65 -5.41 -10.62
CA ALA A 216 -7.51 -4.23 -10.48
C ALA A 216 -8.98 -4.51 -10.82
N SER A 217 -9.28 -5.59 -11.58
CA SER A 217 -10.64 -5.95 -11.97
C SER A 217 -11.26 -7.07 -11.14
N ARG A 218 -10.47 -7.86 -10.39
CA ARG A 218 -10.93 -9.10 -9.72
C ARG A 218 -10.19 -9.42 -8.44
N LEU A 219 -10.90 -10.12 -7.54
CA LEU A 219 -10.29 -10.92 -6.47
C LEU A 219 -9.57 -12.12 -7.07
N THR A 220 -8.31 -12.32 -6.70
CA THR A 220 -7.50 -13.47 -7.11
C THR A 220 -6.82 -14.15 -5.90
N PRO A 221 -7.60 -14.58 -4.88
CA PRO A 221 -7.06 -15.16 -3.64
C PRO A 221 -6.19 -16.37 -3.95
N GLY A 222 -5.05 -16.48 -3.25
CA GLY A 222 -4.08 -17.56 -3.47
C GLY A 222 -2.83 -17.13 -4.27
N TRP A 223 -2.82 -15.91 -4.81
CA TRP A 223 -1.66 -15.39 -5.55
C TRP A 223 -0.58 -14.83 -4.59
N GLY A 224 -0.92 -14.51 -3.34
CA GLY A 224 0.04 -14.13 -2.31
C GLY A 224 1.05 -15.24 -2.00
N LEU A 225 0.65 -16.51 -2.11
CA LEU A 225 1.55 -17.66 -1.96
C LEU A 225 2.58 -17.78 -3.11
N VAL A 226 2.23 -17.38 -4.33
CA VAL A 226 3.19 -17.30 -5.45
C VAL A 226 4.24 -16.24 -5.15
N VAL A 227 3.79 -15.05 -4.71
CA VAL A 227 4.65 -13.94 -4.32
C VAL A 227 5.59 -14.35 -3.17
N LEU A 228 5.07 -15.05 -2.15
CA LEU A 228 5.85 -15.60 -1.04
C LEU A 228 6.96 -16.54 -1.53
N LEU A 229 6.63 -17.50 -2.39
CA LEU A 229 7.59 -18.48 -2.88
C LEU A 229 8.76 -17.84 -3.65
N ILE A 230 8.48 -16.77 -4.40
CA ILE A 230 9.52 -15.99 -5.07
C ILE A 230 10.33 -15.19 -4.03
N GLY A 231 9.68 -14.57 -3.05
CA GLY A 231 10.35 -13.80 -1.99
C GLY A 231 11.33 -14.63 -1.16
N GLU A 232 10.94 -15.84 -0.79
CA GLU A 232 11.78 -16.80 -0.06
C GLU A 232 13.01 -17.24 -0.87
N HIS A 233 12.91 -17.32 -2.20
CA HIS A 233 14.04 -17.60 -3.11
C HIS A 233 14.97 -16.38 -3.26
N VAL A 234 14.42 -15.18 -3.47
CA VAL A 234 15.18 -13.93 -3.64
C VAL A 234 15.93 -13.54 -2.36
N GLU A 235 15.30 -13.74 -1.19
CA GLU A 235 15.98 -13.55 0.09
C GLU A 235 17.09 -14.58 0.29
N TRP A 236 16.85 -15.86 0.02
CA TRP A 236 17.86 -16.90 0.13
C TRP A 236 19.02 -16.72 -0.87
N ALA A 237 18.77 -16.15 -2.05
CA ALA A 237 19.83 -15.71 -2.97
C ALA A 237 20.67 -14.57 -2.37
N SER A 238 20.05 -13.69 -1.57
CA SER A 238 20.71 -12.60 -0.84
C SER A 238 21.56 -13.11 0.33
N GLU A 239 21.06 -14.07 1.09
CA GLU A 239 21.82 -14.80 2.12
C GLU A 239 23.06 -15.51 1.56
N SER A 240 23.04 -15.87 0.27
CA SER A 240 24.13 -16.58 -0.41
C SER A 240 25.26 -15.66 -0.90
N GLY A 241 25.22 -14.35 -0.60
CA GLY A 241 26.32 -13.40 -0.86
C GLY A 241 26.43 -12.88 -2.30
N VAL A 242 25.49 -13.22 -3.20
CA VAL A 242 25.50 -12.78 -4.62
C VAL A 242 24.89 -11.37 -4.74
N GLN A 243 25.51 -10.38 -4.09
CA GLN A 243 24.87 -9.09 -3.76
C GLN A 243 24.13 -8.39 -4.93
N TYR A 244 24.76 -8.24 -6.09
CA TYR A 244 24.27 -7.33 -7.14
C TYR A 244 23.08 -7.84 -7.95
N SER A 245 22.95 -9.15 -8.19
CA SER A 245 21.81 -9.70 -8.97
C SER A 245 20.47 -9.57 -8.24
N ASN A 246 20.51 -9.43 -6.92
CA ASN A 246 19.33 -9.63 -6.09
C ASN A 246 18.55 -8.32 -5.88
N LEU A 247 19.19 -7.16 -5.97
CA LEU A 247 18.51 -5.86 -5.89
C LEU A 247 17.44 -5.74 -6.98
N GLU A 248 17.76 -6.12 -8.22
CA GLU A 248 16.78 -6.12 -9.32
C GLU A 248 15.65 -7.14 -9.07
N GLN A 249 15.95 -8.32 -8.52
CA GLN A 249 14.92 -9.31 -8.20
C GLN A 249 13.98 -8.83 -7.07
N TRP A 250 14.52 -8.24 -6.00
CA TRP A 250 13.77 -7.62 -4.91
C TRP A 250 12.85 -6.51 -5.43
N ALA A 251 13.39 -5.64 -6.27
CA ALA A 251 12.68 -4.55 -6.93
C ALA A 251 11.49 -5.04 -7.78
N ARG A 252 11.75 -5.94 -8.75
CA ARG A 252 10.73 -6.54 -9.62
C ARG A 252 9.62 -7.21 -8.78
N LEU A 253 10.00 -7.93 -7.74
CA LEU A 253 9.06 -8.62 -6.85
C LEU A 253 8.24 -7.65 -6.00
N GLN A 254 8.84 -6.65 -5.37
CA GLN A 254 8.14 -5.61 -4.61
C GLN A 254 7.09 -4.88 -5.49
N ASN A 255 7.42 -4.58 -6.75
CA ASN A 255 6.46 -4.00 -7.67
C ASN A 255 5.32 -4.97 -8.06
N LEU A 256 5.58 -6.28 -8.15
CA LEU A 256 4.52 -7.29 -8.27
C LEU A 256 3.65 -7.39 -6.99
N CYS A 257 4.25 -7.27 -5.79
CA CYS A 257 3.53 -7.20 -4.52
C CYS A 257 2.60 -5.98 -4.46
N PHE A 258 3.07 -4.81 -4.88
CA PHE A 258 2.27 -3.58 -5.00
C PHE A 258 1.08 -3.79 -5.93
N ARG A 259 1.30 -4.34 -7.13
CA ARG A 259 0.23 -4.66 -8.11
C ARG A 259 -0.76 -5.68 -7.57
N TYR A 260 -0.30 -6.68 -6.80
CA TYR A 260 -1.18 -7.69 -6.19
C TYR A 260 -1.96 -7.16 -4.98
N SER A 261 -1.41 -6.21 -4.22
CA SER A 261 -2.06 -5.63 -3.03
C SER A 261 -3.47 -5.08 -3.31
N PHE A 262 -3.78 -4.71 -4.56
CA PHE A 262 -5.11 -4.26 -4.97
C PHE A 262 -6.16 -5.38 -5.02
N ALA A 263 -5.75 -6.64 -5.25
CA ALA A 263 -6.61 -7.83 -5.29
C ALA A 263 -6.59 -8.66 -4.00
N ALA A 264 -5.51 -8.59 -3.24
CA ALA A 264 -5.20 -9.45 -2.09
C ALA A 264 -6.30 -9.49 -1.00
N SER A 265 -6.44 -10.65 -0.35
CA SER A 265 -7.29 -10.79 0.83
C SER A 265 -6.75 -10.00 2.06
N PRO A 266 -7.57 -9.80 3.11
CA PRO A 266 -7.10 -9.20 4.36
C PRO A 266 -5.95 -9.97 5.03
N SER A 267 -5.90 -11.30 4.88
CA SER A 267 -4.84 -12.16 5.43
C SER A 267 -3.53 -12.03 4.62
N GLU A 268 -3.63 -11.99 3.29
CA GLU A 268 -2.47 -11.74 2.41
C GLU A 268 -1.86 -10.35 2.58
N LEU A 269 -2.68 -9.31 2.76
CA LEU A 269 -2.21 -7.92 2.87
C LEU A 269 -1.17 -7.72 3.98
N LYS A 270 -1.29 -8.41 5.12
CA LYS A 270 -0.30 -8.35 6.21
C LYS A 270 1.05 -8.94 5.81
N TYR A 271 1.06 -10.05 5.08
CA TYR A 271 2.32 -10.64 4.59
C TYR A 271 2.96 -9.76 3.50
N LEU A 272 2.14 -9.20 2.60
CA LEU A 272 2.63 -8.26 1.59
C LEU A 272 3.23 -7.01 2.25
N GLU A 273 2.69 -6.55 3.38
CA GLU A 273 3.27 -5.46 4.18
C GLU A 273 4.59 -5.87 4.85
N ASP A 274 4.63 -6.96 5.62
CA ASP A 274 5.86 -7.52 6.21
C ASP A 274 6.97 -7.66 5.15
N PHE A 275 6.63 -8.17 3.96
CA PHE A 275 7.54 -8.39 2.84
C PHE A 275 8.00 -7.09 2.17
N CYS A 276 7.08 -6.18 1.82
CA CYS A 276 7.44 -4.94 1.11
C CYS A 276 8.25 -3.99 1.99
N LEU A 277 7.93 -3.92 3.29
CA LEU A 277 8.76 -3.19 4.26
C LEU A 277 10.19 -3.72 4.28
N LYS A 278 10.36 -5.05 4.29
CA LYS A 278 11.69 -5.70 4.21
C LYS A 278 12.40 -5.46 2.89
N ALA A 279 11.70 -5.54 1.76
CA ALA A 279 12.27 -5.23 0.44
C ALA A 279 12.81 -3.79 0.36
N GLY A 280 12.10 -2.84 0.98
CA GLY A 280 12.51 -1.43 1.05
C GLY A 280 13.80 -1.18 1.84
N VAL A 281 14.22 -2.08 2.74
CA VAL A 281 15.50 -1.97 3.47
C VAL A 281 16.71 -2.19 2.54
N TYR A 282 16.52 -2.84 1.39
CA TYR A 282 17.57 -3.07 0.40
C TYR A 282 17.62 -1.99 -0.70
N GLN A 283 16.71 -1.02 -0.68
CA GLN A 283 16.65 0.07 -1.65
C GLN A 283 17.26 1.35 -1.07
N SER A 284 17.85 2.19 -1.92
CA SER A 284 18.09 3.60 -1.59
C SER A 284 16.78 4.27 -1.16
N ASP A 285 16.83 5.34 -0.37
CA ASP A 285 15.65 6.19 -0.22
C ASP A 285 15.32 6.81 -1.59
N PRO A 286 14.09 6.67 -2.13
CA PRO A 286 13.73 7.34 -3.39
C PRO A 286 13.81 8.87 -3.33
N ASP A 287 14.00 9.49 -2.16
CA ASP A 287 14.32 10.92 -2.05
C ASP A 287 15.81 11.25 -2.26
N ASP A 288 16.70 10.25 -2.22
CA ASP A 288 18.16 10.41 -2.44
C ASP A 288 18.59 10.08 -3.90
N ASP A 289 17.81 9.29 -4.65
CA ASP A 289 18.03 9.04 -6.08
C ASP A 289 17.40 10.15 -6.95
N ASP A 290 18.25 11.08 -7.44
CA ASP A 290 17.88 12.22 -8.31
C ASP A 290 17.36 11.81 -9.70
N GLU A 291 17.71 10.63 -10.22
CA GLU A 291 17.54 10.28 -11.65
C GLU A 291 16.27 9.47 -11.99
N ASP A 292 15.40 9.15 -11.03
CA ASP A 292 14.12 8.39 -11.17
C ASP A 292 14.21 6.96 -11.79
N GLU A 293 15.31 6.59 -12.47
CA GLU A 293 15.46 5.47 -13.43
C GLU A 293 14.78 4.16 -13.00
N TYR A 294 15.00 3.71 -11.77
CA TYR A 294 14.41 2.47 -11.26
C TYR A 294 12.87 2.47 -11.40
N TYR A 295 12.20 3.57 -11.05
CA TYR A 295 10.74 3.67 -11.09
C TYR A 295 10.22 3.82 -12.53
N GLU A 296 11.01 4.42 -13.43
CA GLU A 296 10.68 4.46 -14.87
C GLU A 296 10.61 3.05 -15.46
N THR A 297 11.59 2.18 -15.16
CA THR A 297 11.57 0.79 -15.63
C THR A 297 10.46 -0.07 -15.01
N ALA A 298 10.00 0.29 -13.80
CA ALA A 298 9.00 -0.50 -13.06
C ALA A 298 7.59 -0.39 -13.66
N LEU A 299 7.28 0.71 -14.35
CA LEU A 299 6.06 0.89 -15.14
C LEU A 299 6.27 0.42 -16.58
N VAL A 300 5.17 0.12 -17.30
CA VAL A 300 5.23 -0.28 -18.71
C VAL A 300 4.92 0.88 -19.65
N ASP A 301 3.95 1.73 -19.29
CA ASP A 301 3.55 2.93 -20.02
C ASP A 301 2.59 3.79 -19.16
N THR A 302 2.21 4.98 -19.64
CA THR A 302 1.26 5.87 -18.97
C THR A 302 -0.08 5.19 -18.61
N ARG A 303 -0.57 4.24 -19.41
CA ARG A 303 -1.81 3.49 -19.08
C ARG A 303 -1.58 2.52 -17.91
N ASP A 304 -0.44 1.85 -17.86
CA ASP A 304 -0.07 0.97 -16.73
C ASP A 304 -0.09 1.75 -15.41
N ALA A 305 0.56 2.92 -15.40
CA ALA A 305 0.56 3.83 -14.27
C ALA A 305 -0.85 4.32 -13.91
N ARG A 306 -1.68 4.61 -14.92
CA ARG A 306 -3.08 5.04 -14.75
C ARG A 306 -3.95 3.98 -14.08
N VAL A 307 -3.83 2.73 -14.51
CA VAL A 307 -4.53 1.61 -13.85
C VAL A 307 -4.01 1.42 -12.42
N MET A 308 -2.70 1.55 -12.19
CA MET A 308 -2.11 1.39 -10.85
C MET A 308 -2.60 2.45 -9.86
N LEU A 309 -2.67 3.72 -10.30
CA LEU A 309 -3.21 4.82 -9.50
C LEU A 309 -4.73 4.69 -9.29
N GLN A 310 -5.49 4.30 -10.31
CA GLN A 310 -6.94 4.03 -10.17
C GLN A 310 -7.23 2.87 -9.22
N ALA A 311 -6.40 1.82 -9.23
CA ALA A 311 -6.48 0.71 -8.29
C ALA A 311 -6.17 1.19 -6.85
N TYR A 312 -5.10 1.98 -6.66
CA TYR A 312 -4.78 2.60 -5.37
C TYR A 312 -5.93 3.45 -4.82
N LEU A 313 -6.50 4.35 -5.63
CA LEU A 313 -7.64 5.19 -5.24
C LEU A 313 -8.85 4.34 -4.83
N THR A 314 -9.16 3.30 -5.61
CA THR A 314 -10.26 2.35 -5.31
C THR A 314 -10.02 1.60 -4.01
N ARG A 315 -8.76 1.24 -3.71
CA ARG A 315 -8.33 0.45 -2.55
C ARG A 315 -8.15 1.28 -1.26
N THR A 316 -7.96 2.59 -1.37
CA THR A 316 -7.78 3.52 -0.23
C THR A 316 -9.02 4.34 0.09
N SER A 317 -10.00 4.40 -0.82
CA SER A 317 -11.29 5.05 -0.60
C SER A 317 -11.99 4.61 0.70
N PRO A 318 -12.69 5.51 1.42
CA PRO A 318 -13.55 5.09 2.53
C PRO A 318 -14.71 4.19 2.10
N THR A 319 -15.03 4.09 0.81
CA THR A 319 -16.11 3.27 0.24
C THR A 319 -15.61 2.01 -0.47
N VAL A 320 -14.46 1.45 -0.07
CA VAL A 320 -14.00 0.13 -0.55
C VAL A 320 -15.14 -0.90 -0.36
N ARG A 321 -15.49 -1.61 -1.44
CA ARG A 321 -16.56 -2.63 -1.41
C ARG A 321 -16.04 -3.93 -0.81
N ALA A 322 -16.78 -4.51 0.12
CA ALA A 322 -16.51 -5.85 0.63
C ALA A 322 -16.44 -6.88 -0.54
N PRO A 323 -15.57 -7.91 -0.45
CA PRO A 323 -14.75 -8.30 0.70
C PRO A 323 -13.39 -7.58 0.80
N LEU A 324 -13.08 -6.60 -0.05
CA LEU A 324 -11.84 -5.83 0.04
C LEU A 324 -11.82 -4.98 1.32
N VAL A 325 -10.63 -4.82 1.91
CA VAL A 325 -10.35 -3.92 3.04
C VAL A 325 -9.36 -2.81 2.63
N PRO A 326 -9.31 -1.65 3.31
CA PRO A 326 -8.33 -0.61 3.01
C PRO A 326 -6.88 -1.08 3.13
N LEU A 327 -5.96 -0.46 2.37
CA LEU A 327 -4.53 -0.81 2.45
C LEU A 327 -3.94 -0.61 3.86
N PRO A 328 -3.08 -1.54 4.32
CA PRO A 328 -2.20 -1.35 5.47
C PRO A 328 -1.27 -0.14 5.32
N SER A 329 -0.79 0.40 6.43
CA SER A 329 -0.10 1.69 6.46
C SER A 329 1.25 1.67 5.74
N GLY A 330 2.04 0.61 5.90
CA GLY A 330 3.35 0.45 5.26
C GLY A 330 3.24 0.25 3.75
N LEU A 331 2.26 -0.55 3.31
CA LEU A 331 1.96 -0.69 1.88
C LEU A 331 1.47 0.63 1.27
N ALA A 332 0.56 1.34 1.95
CA ALA A 332 0.03 2.61 1.47
C ALA A 332 1.11 3.71 1.40
N LEU A 333 2.08 3.68 2.33
CA LEU A 333 3.27 4.54 2.35
C LEU A 333 4.19 4.27 1.17
N GLN A 334 4.62 3.01 0.97
CA GLN A 334 5.52 2.68 -0.14
C GLN A 334 4.86 2.89 -1.51
N LEU A 335 3.55 2.65 -1.62
CA LEU A 335 2.79 2.96 -2.84
C LEU A 335 2.73 4.47 -3.15
N ILE A 336 2.72 5.36 -2.14
CA ILE A 336 2.87 6.81 -2.39
C ILE A 336 4.29 7.13 -2.86
N GLY A 337 5.33 6.56 -2.24
CA GLY A 337 6.72 6.73 -2.68
C GLY A 337 6.97 6.23 -4.11
N PHE A 338 6.25 5.18 -4.52
CA PHE A 338 6.29 4.64 -5.88
C PHE A 338 5.71 5.60 -6.94
N PHE A 339 4.75 6.45 -6.58
CA PHE A 339 4.18 7.45 -7.49
C PHE A 339 5.06 8.72 -7.52
N ARG A 340 6.13 8.70 -8.32
CA ARG A 340 7.03 9.85 -8.58
C ARG A 340 6.47 10.86 -9.61
N GLN A 341 7.13 12.01 -9.76
CA GLN A 341 6.61 13.18 -10.49
C GLN A 341 6.29 12.95 -11.97
N ALA A 342 7.17 12.29 -12.73
CA ALA A 342 7.03 12.16 -14.18
C ALA A 342 5.70 11.50 -14.59
N ILE A 343 5.27 10.53 -13.78
CA ILE A 343 4.04 9.74 -13.93
C ILE A 343 2.78 10.64 -13.94
N PHE A 344 2.80 11.79 -13.26
CA PHE A 344 1.62 12.62 -13.08
C PHE A 344 1.34 13.61 -14.20
N LEU A 345 2.32 13.96 -15.05
CA LEU A 345 2.17 14.96 -16.10
C LEU A 345 1.02 14.63 -17.07
N ASP A 346 0.90 13.35 -17.44
CA ASP A 346 -0.18 12.84 -18.30
C ASP A 346 -1.48 12.52 -17.53
N MET A 347 -1.50 12.66 -16.20
CA MET A 347 -2.55 12.13 -15.30
C MET A 347 -3.12 13.17 -14.34
N VAL A 348 -3.12 14.43 -14.78
CA VAL A 348 -3.67 15.62 -14.13
C VAL A 348 -5.03 15.37 -13.44
N ASP A 349 -5.92 14.58 -14.06
CA ASP A 349 -7.28 14.33 -13.58
C ASP A 349 -7.37 13.36 -12.38
N LEU A 350 -6.34 12.53 -12.17
CA LEU A 350 -6.26 11.61 -11.03
C LEU A 350 -5.54 12.21 -9.82
N VAL A 351 -4.79 13.30 -10.00
CA VAL A 351 -4.14 14.03 -8.91
C VAL A 351 -5.13 14.54 -7.85
N PRO A 352 -6.22 15.28 -8.15
CA PRO A 352 -7.15 15.74 -7.13
C PRO A 352 -7.81 14.59 -6.34
N PRO A 353 -8.28 13.48 -6.97
CA PRO A 353 -8.67 12.27 -6.26
C PRO A 353 -7.58 11.69 -5.34
N LEU A 354 -6.31 11.69 -5.74
CA LEU A 354 -5.20 11.19 -4.91
C LEU A 354 -5.01 12.05 -3.67
N ILE A 355 -4.83 13.36 -3.85
CA ILE A 355 -4.73 14.34 -2.76
C ILE A 355 -5.90 14.17 -1.78
N LYS A 356 -7.12 14.11 -2.32
CA LYS A 356 -8.34 13.96 -1.51
C LYS A 356 -8.30 12.67 -0.68
N THR A 357 -8.03 11.53 -1.33
CA THR A 357 -8.09 10.20 -0.71
C THR A 357 -6.99 10.00 0.32
N SER A 358 -5.75 10.43 0.04
CA SER A 358 -4.65 10.34 1.00
C SER A 358 -4.89 11.18 2.25
N CYS A 359 -5.43 12.41 2.11
CA CYS A 359 -5.80 13.21 3.28
C CYS A 359 -6.96 12.60 4.09
N VAL A 360 -7.98 12.03 3.44
CA VAL A 360 -9.08 11.30 4.12
C VAL A 360 -8.56 10.05 4.84
N TRP A 361 -7.56 9.37 4.28
CA TRP A 361 -6.94 8.20 4.89
C TRP A 361 -6.12 8.59 6.14
N ILE A 362 -5.37 9.71 6.11
CA ILE A 362 -4.66 10.22 7.30
C ILE A 362 -5.65 10.61 8.40
N TRP A 363 -6.73 11.33 8.06
CA TRP A 363 -7.82 11.63 9.01
C TRP A 363 -8.34 10.36 9.68
N LYS A 364 -8.72 9.36 8.89
CA LYS A 364 -9.21 8.08 9.39
C LYS A 364 -8.21 7.39 10.31
N ARG A 365 -6.91 7.40 9.98
CA ARG A 365 -5.86 6.82 10.84
C ARG A 365 -5.67 7.58 12.15
N LEU A 366 -5.75 8.91 12.14
CA LEU A 366 -5.72 9.72 13.36
C LEU A 366 -6.94 9.41 14.25
N ASP A 367 -8.13 9.33 13.67
CA ASP A 367 -9.36 9.07 14.42
C ASP A 367 -9.44 7.62 14.93
N GLU A 368 -8.93 6.64 14.17
CA GLU A 368 -8.75 5.26 14.60
C GLU A 368 -7.73 5.09 15.73
N SER A 369 -6.85 6.06 15.98
CA SER A 369 -5.76 5.96 16.98
C SER A 369 -5.95 6.83 18.22
N THR A 370 -6.83 7.85 18.21
CA THR A 370 -7.18 8.66 19.41
C THR A 370 -7.69 7.88 20.63
N HIS A 371 -8.04 6.61 20.47
CA HIS A 371 -8.52 5.73 21.54
C HIS A 371 -7.65 4.47 21.74
N LYS A 372 -6.42 4.46 21.21
CA LYS A 372 -5.49 3.33 21.29
C LYS A 372 -4.21 3.71 22.02
N VAL A 373 -3.53 2.70 22.53
CA VAL A 373 -2.13 2.74 22.96
C VAL A 373 -1.37 1.84 21.97
N PRO A 374 -0.23 2.27 21.39
CA PRO A 374 0.47 3.54 21.58
C PRO A 374 -0.30 4.78 21.06
N HIS A 375 0.11 5.96 21.52
CA HIS A 375 -0.47 7.26 21.15
C HIS A 375 -0.21 7.58 19.66
N PRO A 376 -1.13 8.23 18.92
CA PRO A 376 -0.99 8.48 17.47
C PRO A 376 0.35 9.06 17.01
N SER A 377 0.97 9.95 17.80
CA SER A 377 2.29 10.53 17.47
C SER A 377 3.43 9.51 17.37
N GLN A 378 3.25 8.33 17.99
CA GLN A 378 4.20 7.22 18.03
C GLN A 378 4.02 6.25 16.85
N ASP A 379 2.96 6.39 16.04
CA ASP A 379 2.81 5.63 14.79
C ASP A 379 3.77 6.20 13.73
N SER A 380 4.98 5.66 13.71
CA SER A 380 6.02 5.99 12.74
C SER A 380 5.55 5.82 11.30
N THR A 381 4.63 4.87 11.03
CA THR A 381 4.15 4.57 9.68
C THR A 381 3.15 5.61 9.22
N LEU A 382 2.26 6.07 10.10
CA LEU A 382 1.38 7.22 9.84
C LEU A 382 2.19 8.50 9.63
N ASN A 383 3.23 8.74 10.44
CA ASN A 383 4.09 9.92 10.29
C ASN A 383 4.80 9.91 8.92
N HIS A 384 5.44 8.79 8.54
CA HIS A 384 6.11 8.64 7.24
C HIS A 384 5.13 8.75 6.07
N TYR A 385 3.93 8.13 6.15
CA TYR A 385 2.89 8.26 5.13
C TYR A 385 2.49 9.72 4.92
N THR A 386 2.30 10.45 6.02
CA THR A 386 1.91 11.86 5.98
C THR A 386 3.01 12.73 5.37
N ILE A 387 4.29 12.46 5.70
CA ILE A 387 5.45 13.15 5.10
C ILE A 387 5.51 12.93 3.59
N ARG A 388 5.47 11.67 3.11
CA ARG A 388 5.51 11.38 1.66
C ARG A 388 4.26 11.91 0.94
N THR A 389 3.09 11.90 1.59
CA THR A 389 1.88 12.54 1.04
C THR A 389 2.06 14.04 0.84
N PHE A 390 2.57 14.75 1.85
CA PHE A 390 2.74 16.22 1.78
C PHE A 390 3.89 16.62 0.85
N ASP A 391 4.95 15.82 0.80
CA ASP A 391 6.01 15.98 -0.18
C ASP A 391 5.51 15.78 -1.61
N LEU A 392 4.74 14.70 -1.88
CA LEU A 392 4.14 14.47 -3.19
C LEU A 392 3.22 15.64 -3.60
N ILE A 393 2.36 16.13 -2.70
CA ILE A 393 1.55 17.33 -2.95
C ILE A 393 2.46 18.52 -3.29
N GLY A 394 3.56 18.71 -2.55
CA GLY A 394 4.49 19.82 -2.76
C GLY A 394 5.16 19.77 -4.13
N ARG A 395 5.74 18.61 -4.47
CA ARG A 395 6.33 18.30 -5.78
C ARG A 395 5.33 18.60 -6.91
N LEU A 396 4.10 18.09 -6.80
CA LEU A 396 3.03 18.34 -7.77
C LEU A 396 2.76 19.85 -7.96
N TYR A 397 2.54 20.61 -6.88
CA TYR A 397 2.31 22.05 -7.02
C TYR A 397 3.49 22.77 -7.70
N SER A 398 4.73 22.47 -7.32
CA SER A 398 5.91 23.08 -7.97
C SER A 398 6.08 22.72 -9.45
N GLN A 399 5.69 21.50 -9.84
CA GLN A 399 5.76 21.03 -11.23
C GLN A 399 4.71 21.74 -12.11
N TYR A 400 3.53 22.02 -11.55
CA TYR A 400 2.42 22.65 -12.27
C TYR A 400 2.44 24.19 -12.23
N ASP A 401 3.08 24.84 -11.25
CA ASP A 401 3.22 26.31 -11.21
C ASP A 401 3.98 26.88 -12.43
N LEU A 402 4.89 26.09 -13.02
CA LEU A 402 5.71 26.48 -14.18
C LEU A 402 4.96 26.53 -15.53
N GLY A 403 3.66 26.23 -15.59
CA GLY A 403 2.90 26.37 -16.84
C GLY A 403 1.52 25.70 -16.93
N ALA A 404 0.95 25.20 -15.84
CA ALA A 404 -0.33 24.49 -15.89
C ALA A 404 -1.52 25.40 -16.25
N PRO A 405 -2.58 24.84 -16.85
CA PRO A 405 -3.89 25.49 -16.88
C PRO A 405 -4.36 25.83 -15.46
N THR A 406 -4.83 27.07 -15.24
CA THR A 406 -5.28 27.52 -13.90
C THR A 406 -6.39 26.63 -13.32
N THR A 407 -7.18 25.98 -14.18
CA THR A 407 -8.19 24.97 -13.81
C THR A 407 -7.61 23.78 -13.05
N THR A 408 -6.38 23.36 -13.39
CA THR A 408 -5.65 22.28 -12.71
C THR A 408 -5.35 22.66 -11.27
N ILE A 409 -4.72 23.81 -11.06
CA ILE A 409 -4.38 24.32 -9.72
C ILE A 409 -5.66 24.50 -8.89
N ILE A 410 -6.71 25.09 -9.45
CA ILE A 410 -8.04 25.22 -8.80
C ILE A 410 -8.63 23.85 -8.41
N SER A 411 -8.44 22.80 -9.22
CA SER A 411 -8.91 21.45 -8.87
C SER A 411 -8.13 20.84 -7.70
N PHE A 412 -6.83 21.08 -7.61
CA PHE A 412 -6.00 20.65 -6.47
C PHE A 412 -6.34 21.46 -5.21
N THR A 413 -6.57 22.77 -5.33
CA THR A 413 -7.07 23.63 -4.26
C THR A 413 -8.38 23.10 -3.69
N LYS A 414 -9.32 22.74 -4.58
CA LYS A 414 -10.61 22.19 -4.19
C LYS A 414 -10.46 20.82 -3.52
N ALA A 415 -9.54 19.95 -3.98
CA ALA A 415 -9.30 18.66 -3.34
C ALA A 415 -8.72 18.80 -1.91
N LEU A 416 -7.75 19.70 -1.69
CA LEU A 416 -7.25 20.01 -0.34
C LEU A 416 -8.36 20.57 0.56
N ALA A 417 -9.21 21.45 0.01
CA ALA A 417 -10.32 22.03 0.76
C ALA A 417 -11.39 20.98 1.13
N GLU A 418 -11.77 20.09 0.20
CA GLU A 418 -12.75 19.03 0.45
C GLU A 418 -12.28 17.92 1.41
N SER A 419 -10.98 17.85 1.71
CA SER A 419 -10.40 16.96 2.75
C SER A 419 -10.03 17.68 4.05
N ASP A 420 -10.46 18.94 4.22
CA ASP A 420 -10.12 19.77 5.38
C ASP A 420 -8.62 19.76 5.72
N PHE A 421 -7.79 20.02 4.70
CA PHE A 421 -6.34 19.96 4.81
C PHE A 421 -5.79 20.90 5.89
N VAL A 422 -6.45 22.03 6.18
CA VAL A 422 -5.95 23.00 7.18
C VAL A 422 -6.19 22.50 8.61
N ASN A 423 -7.34 21.90 8.95
CA ASN A 423 -7.50 21.26 10.26
C ASN A 423 -6.73 19.93 10.34
N LEU A 424 -6.50 19.22 9.23
CA LEU A 424 -5.62 18.05 9.19
C LEU A 424 -4.19 18.44 9.58
N PHE A 425 -3.66 19.47 8.91
CA PHE A 425 -2.36 20.04 9.22
C PHE A 425 -2.30 20.61 10.64
N ALA A 426 -3.35 21.28 11.12
CA ALA A 426 -3.45 21.72 12.52
C ALA A 426 -3.30 20.56 13.51
N LYS A 427 -4.09 19.50 13.31
CA LYS A 427 -4.12 18.31 14.16
C LYS A 427 -2.76 17.60 14.16
N LEU A 428 -2.12 17.50 12.99
CA LEU A 428 -0.78 16.95 12.82
C LEU A 428 0.29 17.80 13.53
N LEU A 429 0.32 19.13 13.35
CA LEU A 429 1.28 20.01 14.04
C LEU A 429 1.14 19.97 15.57
N LEU A 430 -0.07 19.72 16.07
CA LEU A 430 -0.36 19.67 17.51
C LEU A 430 -0.31 18.24 18.08
N LEU A 431 -0.21 17.19 17.24
CA LEU A 431 -0.15 15.78 17.67
C LEU A 431 1.08 15.43 18.53
N PRO A 432 2.28 16.01 18.31
CA PRO A 432 3.38 15.85 19.24
C PRO A 432 3.09 16.48 20.61
N LEU A 433 2.17 17.45 20.69
CA LEU A 433 1.91 18.26 21.87
C LEU A 433 0.64 17.84 22.65
N SER A 434 -0.13 16.87 22.15
CA SER A 434 -1.36 16.40 22.79
C SER A 434 -1.10 15.49 24.00
N GLU A 435 -2.07 15.46 24.92
CA GLU A 435 -2.04 14.66 26.14
C GLU A 435 -1.76 13.18 25.84
N GLY A 436 -0.80 12.58 26.54
CA GLY A 436 -0.37 11.20 26.32
C GLY A 436 0.67 11.00 25.21
N SER A 437 1.05 12.03 24.45
CA SER A 437 2.26 12.00 23.63
C SER A 437 3.52 11.90 24.51
N ASP A 438 4.65 11.45 23.96
CA ASP A 438 5.88 11.37 24.76
C ASP A 438 6.46 12.75 25.12
N ILE A 439 6.22 13.78 24.30
CA ILE A 439 6.57 15.16 24.65
C ILE A 439 5.68 15.66 25.79
N SER A 440 4.39 15.30 25.81
CA SER A 440 3.47 15.61 26.91
C SER A 440 3.91 14.92 28.21
N LYS A 441 4.33 13.64 28.16
CA LYS A 441 4.85 12.88 29.32
C LYS A 441 6.23 13.37 29.80
N LEU A 442 7.06 13.89 28.90
CA LEU A 442 8.33 14.55 29.26
C LEU A 442 8.05 15.91 29.92
N ALA A 443 7.06 16.67 29.43
CA ALA A 443 6.68 17.96 29.99
C ALA A 443 5.89 17.86 31.32
N SER A 444 5.21 16.73 31.58
CA SER A 444 4.60 16.42 32.88
C SER A 444 5.61 15.95 33.93
N GLY A 445 6.81 15.53 33.51
CA GLY A 445 7.84 14.94 34.38
C GLY A 445 7.59 13.48 34.77
N GLU A 446 6.66 12.80 34.08
CA GLU A 446 6.37 11.37 34.31
C GLU A 446 7.44 10.44 33.71
N VAL A 447 8.16 10.92 32.69
CA VAL A 447 9.30 10.22 32.07
C VAL A 447 10.60 10.75 32.65
N LYS A 448 11.59 9.86 32.79
CA LYS A 448 12.95 10.21 33.23
C LYS A 448 13.58 11.30 32.35
N PRO A 449 14.56 12.07 32.87
CA PRO A 449 15.28 13.08 32.09
C PRO A 449 15.81 12.52 30.77
N LEU A 450 15.82 13.36 29.73
CA LEU A 450 16.14 12.98 28.34
C LEU A 450 17.54 12.36 28.22
N ASP A 451 18.45 12.79 29.08
CA ASP A 451 19.81 12.30 29.32
C ASP A 451 19.90 10.85 29.88
N GLN A 452 18.77 10.19 30.15
CA GLN A 452 18.68 8.75 30.50
C GLN A 452 17.96 7.89 29.45
N LEU A 453 17.48 8.47 28.34
CA LEU A 453 17.02 7.68 27.18
C LEU A 453 18.23 7.17 26.40
N SER A 454 18.16 5.95 25.85
CA SER A 454 19.30 5.37 25.16
C SER A 454 19.53 6.02 23.80
N GLN A 455 20.79 6.16 23.37
CA GLN A 455 21.12 6.67 22.01
C GLN A 455 20.61 5.75 20.88
N SER A 456 20.13 4.56 21.20
CA SER A 456 19.42 3.62 20.32
C SER A 456 17.91 3.89 20.20
N GLU A 457 17.32 4.65 21.12
CA GLU A 457 15.91 5.05 21.13
C GLU A 457 15.83 6.54 20.81
N ASP A 458 16.04 6.93 19.55
CA ASP A 458 16.26 8.35 19.21
C ASP A 458 14.96 9.18 19.11
N PRO A 459 14.62 10.06 20.08
CA PRO A 459 13.51 11.00 19.93
C PRO A 459 13.80 12.08 18.88
N ASN A 460 15.06 12.28 18.48
CA ASN A 460 15.39 13.23 17.42
C ASN A 460 14.91 12.75 16.05
N GLY A 461 14.81 11.44 15.80
CA GLY A 461 14.19 10.89 14.59
C GLY A 461 12.75 11.38 14.42
N LEU A 462 11.92 11.19 15.46
CA LEU A 462 10.54 11.71 15.47
C LEU A 462 10.52 13.23 15.31
N GLY A 463 11.38 13.96 16.03
CA GLY A 463 11.50 15.42 15.93
C GLY A 463 11.95 15.93 14.56
N GLN A 464 12.79 15.17 13.85
CA GLN A 464 13.24 15.42 12.48
C GLN A 464 12.12 15.14 11.48
N ASP A 465 11.38 14.05 11.64
CA ASP A 465 10.24 13.71 10.79
C ASP A 465 9.10 14.73 10.91
N TRP A 466 8.75 15.16 12.13
CA TRP A 466 7.82 16.29 12.32
C TRP A 466 8.38 17.62 11.77
N SER A 467 9.71 17.81 11.80
CA SER A 467 10.35 18.97 11.15
C SER A 467 10.29 18.90 9.62
N ARG A 468 10.44 17.71 9.02
CA ARG A 468 10.30 17.44 7.59
C ARG A 468 8.85 17.65 7.16
N LEU A 469 7.88 17.14 7.92
CA LEU A 469 6.45 17.36 7.68
C LEU A 469 6.10 18.85 7.63
N VAL A 470 6.56 19.61 8.64
CA VAL A 470 6.47 21.08 8.67
C VAL A 470 7.03 21.71 7.39
N TYR A 471 8.24 21.30 6.97
CA TYR A 471 8.92 21.88 5.82
C TYR A 471 8.24 21.52 4.48
N LYS A 472 7.78 20.29 4.30
CA LYS A 472 7.08 19.86 3.08
C LYS A 472 5.70 20.50 2.97
N ALA A 473 4.94 20.59 4.07
CA ALA A 473 3.68 21.37 4.10
C ALA A 473 3.91 22.87 3.87
N LEU A 474 4.98 23.44 4.40
CA LEU A 474 5.41 24.80 4.07
C LEU A 474 5.66 24.97 2.57
N PHE A 475 6.33 24.02 1.94
CA PHE A 475 6.60 24.04 0.50
C PHE A 475 5.30 23.97 -0.34
N VAL A 476 4.35 23.09 0.02
CA VAL A 476 2.99 23.05 -0.55
C VAL A 476 2.33 24.43 -0.51
N CYS A 477 2.43 25.11 0.62
CA CYS A 477 1.81 26.43 0.79
C CYS A 477 2.54 27.50 -0.03
N MET A 478 3.87 27.59 0.05
CA MET A 478 4.64 28.59 -0.70
C MET A 478 4.48 28.43 -2.22
N SER A 479 4.29 27.19 -2.70
CA SER A 479 3.99 26.86 -4.10
C SER A 479 2.56 27.23 -4.55
N TYR A 480 1.76 27.92 -3.74
CA TYR A 480 0.59 28.66 -4.24
C TYR A 480 0.98 29.94 -4.98
N GLY A 481 2.08 30.58 -4.57
CA GLY A 481 2.54 31.85 -5.12
C GLY A 481 1.63 33.06 -4.80
N PRO A 482 2.19 34.27 -4.60
CA PRO A 482 1.38 35.49 -4.41
C PRO A 482 0.66 35.95 -5.68
N ASN A 483 1.04 35.42 -6.85
CA ASN A 483 0.51 35.81 -8.16
C ASN A 483 -0.73 35.02 -8.59
N ALA A 484 -0.89 33.78 -8.12
CA ALA A 484 -2.10 32.99 -8.35
C ALA A 484 -3.20 33.49 -7.41
N LYS A 485 -3.75 34.69 -7.73
CA LYS A 485 -4.88 35.31 -7.02
C LYS A 485 -5.92 34.24 -6.68
N PRO A 486 -6.05 33.82 -5.40
CA PRO A 486 -6.88 32.67 -5.11
C PRO A 486 -8.32 32.98 -5.49
N SER A 487 -9.08 31.95 -5.86
CA SER A 487 -10.54 32.01 -5.82
C SER A 487 -10.95 32.19 -4.35
N ASN A 488 -10.94 33.44 -3.88
CA ASN A 488 -10.85 33.80 -2.45
C ASN A 488 -11.86 33.07 -1.56
N GLY A 489 -13.07 32.81 -2.08
CA GLY A 489 -14.12 32.07 -1.36
C GLY A 489 -13.81 30.60 -1.07
N VAL A 490 -12.94 29.94 -1.85
CA VAL A 490 -12.60 28.51 -1.64
C VAL A 490 -11.74 28.33 -0.40
N ILE A 491 -10.76 29.20 -0.17
CA ILE A 491 -9.82 29.07 0.96
C ILE A 491 -10.27 29.87 2.18
N SER A 492 -11.04 30.97 2.01
CA SER A 492 -11.33 31.93 3.09
C SER A 492 -11.99 31.36 4.35
N HIS A 493 -12.62 30.19 4.30
CA HIS A 493 -13.23 29.56 5.46
C HIS A 493 -12.18 29.03 6.46
N PHE A 494 -11.04 28.54 5.96
CA PHE A 494 -9.92 28.08 6.80
C PHE A 494 -9.18 29.18 7.57
N TYR A 495 -9.54 30.46 7.39
CA TYR A 495 -8.91 31.57 8.11
C TYR A 495 -9.09 31.46 9.62
N GLN A 496 -10.26 31.01 10.08
CA GLN A 496 -10.53 30.79 11.50
C GLN A 496 -9.74 29.60 12.05
N ASP A 497 -9.55 28.56 11.26
CA ASP A 497 -8.82 27.36 11.66
C ASP A 497 -7.32 27.64 11.76
N TRP A 498 -6.76 28.31 10.75
CA TRP A 498 -5.40 28.84 10.78
C TRP A 498 -5.15 29.77 11.98
N LEU A 499 -6.12 30.64 12.35
CA LEU A 499 -6.00 31.50 13.53
C LEU A 499 -5.88 30.70 14.84
N LYS A 500 -6.50 29.51 14.95
CA LYS A 500 -6.29 28.60 16.11
C LYS A 500 -4.84 28.13 16.14
N ILE A 501 -4.33 27.58 15.03
CA ILE A 501 -2.94 27.09 14.89
C ILE A 501 -1.96 28.19 15.30
N TRP A 502 -2.14 29.39 14.74
CA TRP A 502 -1.25 30.52 15.03
C TRP A 502 -1.18 30.84 16.52
N ARG A 503 -2.33 30.91 17.20
CA ARG A 503 -2.41 31.27 18.62
C ARG A 503 -1.83 30.21 19.55
N CYS A 504 -1.97 28.92 19.22
CA CYS A 504 -1.33 27.85 19.98
C CYS A 504 0.21 28.04 20.00
N PHE A 505 0.81 28.37 18.87
CA PHE A 505 2.26 28.61 18.75
C PHE A 505 2.69 30.05 19.12
N ASP A 506 1.82 30.89 19.69
CA ASP A 506 2.21 32.25 20.06
C ASP A 506 2.80 32.36 21.46
N ALA A 507 3.65 33.37 21.68
CA ALA A 507 4.47 33.49 22.90
C ALA A 507 3.65 33.65 24.19
N ASN A 508 2.36 33.98 24.07
CA ASN A 508 1.44 34.13 25.19
C ASN A 508 0.86 32.79 25.70
N PHE A 509 1.08 31.66 25.00
CA PHE A 509 0.51 30.37 25.43
C PHE A 509 1.31 29.74 26.59
N PRO A 510 0.75 29.58 27.81
CA PRO A 510 1.56 29.28 29.00
C PRO A 510 2.24 27.91 29.00
N GLN A 511 1.65 26.92 28.33
CA GLN A 511 2.12 25.53 28.36
C GLN A 511 3.48 25.34 27.65
N HIS A 512 3.81 26.18 26.67
CA HIS A 512 5.06 26.07 25.92
C HIS A 512 6.29 26.59 26.67
N HIS A 513 6.12 27.48 27.65
CA HIS A 513 7.24 27.99 28.47
C HIS A 513 7.86 26.92 29.38
N LEU A 514 7.09 25.90 29.78
CA LEU A 514 7.57 24.82 30.64
C LEU A 514 8.29 23.70 29.86
N ALA A 515 7.93 23.49 28.59
CA ALA A 515 8.57 22.52 27.70
C ALA A 515 9.71 23.13 26.84
N ALA A 516 10.10 24.37 27.10
CA ALA A 516 10.83 25.20 26.14
C ALA A 516 12.23 24.68 25.77
N THR A 517 13.06 24.31 26.74
CA THR A 517 14.52 24.15 26.53
C THR A 517 14.91 22.98 25.64
N SER A 518 14.16 21.86 25.66
CA SER A 518 14.41 20.69 24.83
C SER A 518 13.68 20.71 23.48
N PHE A 519 12.63 21.52 23.33
CA PHE A 519 11.76 21.52 22.13
C PHE A 519 11.61 22.87 21.43
N GLU A 520 12.34 23.92 21.82
CA GLU A 520 12.31 25.26 21.19
C GLU A 520 12.45 25.17 19.66
N GLY A 521 13.38 24.34 19.17
CA GLY A 521 13.62 24.14 17.74
C GLY A 521 12.42 23.57 16.97
N HIS A 522 11.62 22.71 17.59
CA HIS A 522 10.39 22.17 16.98
C HIS A 522 9.25 23.20 17.02
N ILE A 523 9.04 23.87 18.16
CA ILE A 523 8.03 24.93 18.32
C ILE A 523 8.31 26.09 17.35
N LYS A 524 9.57 26.50 17.21
CA LYS A 524 10.03 27.53 16.26
C LYS A 524 9.75 27.15 14.80
N LYS A 525 10.00 25.89 14.42
CA LYS A 525 9.65 25.37 13.09
C LYS A 525 8.13 25.38 12.87
N CYS A 526 7.33 24.92 13.83
CA CYS A 526 5.88 24.94 13.74
C CYS A 526 5.29 26.36 13.66
N LYS A 527 5.88 27.33 14.40
CA LYS A 527 5.51 28.74 14.29
C LYS A 527 5.82 29.30 12.90
N LEU A 528 7.00 29.00 12.32
CA LEU A 528 7.33 29.34 10.93
C LEU A 528 6.36 28.69 9.94
N ALA A 529 5.96 27.44 10.19
CA ALA A 529 4.92 26.73 9.42
C ALA A 529 3.61 27.52 9.39
N ALA A 530 3.14 27.94 10.56
CA ALA A 530 1.94 28.76 10.70
C ALA A 530 2.10 30.16 10.09
N VAL A 531 3.29 30.79 10.11
CA VAL A 531 3.53 32.06 9.39
C VAL A 531 3.27 31.88 7.90
N ALA A 532 4.02 31.02 7.21
CA ALA A 532 4.00 31.01 5.75
C ALA A 532 2.77 30.30 5.16
N LEU A 533 2.13 29.37 5.89
CA LEU A 533 0.74 28.95 5.60
C LEU A 533 -0.21 30.17 5.53
N GLY A 534 -0.07 31.10 6.49
CA GLY A 534 -0.83 32.34 6.53
C GLY A 534 -0.45 33.34 5.42
N THR A 535 0.84 33.49 5.11
CA THR A 535 1.29 34.34 4.00
C THR A 535 0.74 33.84 2.66
N SER A 536 0.80 32.52 2.43
CA SER A 536 0.37 31.87 1.18
C SER A 536 -1.13 32.03 0.90
N PHE A 537 -1.95 32.06 1.94
CA PHE A 537 -3.39 32.32 1.84
C PHE A 537 -3.77 33.81 2.01
N SER A 538 -2.81 34.72 1.95
CA SER A 538 -2.99 36.18 2.16
C SER A 538 -3.68 36.53 3.49
N TYR A 539 -3.46 35.71 4.52
CA TYR A 539 -3.93 35.95 5.89
C TYR A 539 -3.00 36.89 6.68
N ALA A 540 -1.76 37.04 6.24
CA ALA A 540 -0.80 38.00 6.82
C ALA A 540 -1.36 39.44 6.78
N ASP A 541 -1.91 39.87 5.64
CA ASP A 541 -2.54 41.19 5.47
C ASP A 541 -3.86 41.36 6.23
N ARG A 542 -4.40 40.27 6.81
CA ARG A 542 -5.59 40.31 7.68
C ARG A 542 -5.22 40.49 9.15
N LYS A 543 -4.07 39.95 9.62
CA LYS A 543 -3.56 40.14 10.98
C LYS A 543 -3.47 41.62 11.37
N THR A 544 -3.06 42.48 10.43
CA THR A 544 -2.91 43.94 10.64
C THR A 544 -4.22 44.73 10.59
N ARG A 545 -5.36 44.08 10.30
CA ARG A 545 -6.67 44.74 10.15
C ARG A 545 -7.73 44.25 11.12
N THR A 546 -7.56 43.07 11.71
CA THR A 546 -8.41 42.62 12.79
C THR A 546 -7.92 43.19 14.12
N ASN A 547 -8.53 44.27 14.60
CA ASN A 547 -8.60 44.52 16.04
C ASN A 547 -9.43 43.38 16.63
N ILE A 548 -8.77 42.36 17.16
CA ILE A 548 -9.44 41.17 17.68
C ILE A 548 -9.93 41.49 19.09
N GLU A 549 -11.17 41.95 19.18
CA GLU A 549 -11.86 42.23 20.44
C GLU A 549 -11.82 41.03 21.38
N CYS A 550 -11.70 41.29 22.69
CA CYS A 550 -11.78 40.23 23.68
C CYS A 550 -13.19 39.64 23.72
N SER A 551 -13.29 38.32 23.63
CA SER A 551 -14.56 37.60 23.61
C SER A 551 -15.31 37.58 24.95
N TYR A 552 -14.67 37.98 26.05
CA TYR A 552 -15.37 38.24 27.31
C TYR A 552 -16.12 39.57 27.17
N PRO A 553 -17.48 39.60 27.13
CA PRO A 553 -18.26 40.78 26.71
C PRO A 553 -18.23 41.97 27.68
N ARG A 554 -17.34 41.92 28.69
CA ARG A 554 -17.11 42.96 29.69
C ARG A 554 -15.60 43.19 29.93
N CYS A 555 -14.71 42.83 28.99
CA CYS A 555 -13.30 43.28 29.05
C CYS A 555 -13.31 44.80 28.83
N PRO A 556 -12.78 45.63 29.77
CA PRO A 556 -12.90 47.08 29.70
C PRO A 556 -11.96 47.74 28.67
N GLY A 557 -11.08 46.96 28.01
CA GLY A 557 -10.21 47.42 26.93
C GLY A 557 -10.52 46.68 25.64
N ALA A 558 -10.95 47.41 24.60
CA ALA A 558 -11.15 46.92 23.24
C ALA A 558 -10.14 47.52 22.23
N ALA A 559 -9.16 48.28 22.71
CA ALA A 559 -8.12 48.93 21.93
C ALA A 559 -6.86 49.15 22.79
N VAL A 560 -5.75 49.54 22.13
CA VAL A 560 -4.36 49.65 22.62
C VAL A 560 -3.59 48.31 22.62
N GLU A 561 -3.03 48.02 21.44
CA GLU A 561 -1.67 47.53 21.12
C GLU A 561 -0.99 46.36 21.89
N ASP A 562 -1.39 45.99 23.11
CA ASP A 562 -0.84 44.83 23.82
C ASP A 562 -1.48 43.51 23.33
N ASP A 563 -0.63 42.51 23.04
CA ASP A 563 -1.04 41.24 22.45
C ASP A 563 -2.03 40.42 23.30
N LEU A 564 -2.92 39.68 22.62
CA LEU A 564 -3.90 38.77 23.23
C LEU A 564 -3.22 37.71 24.11
N GLN A 565 -3.44 37.79 25.43
CA GLN A 565 -2.77 36.96 26.42
C GLN A 565 -3.41 35.57 26.64
N GLY A 566 -4.43 35.19 25.87
CA GLY A 566 -5.02 33.85 25.96
C GLY A 566 -6.10 33.54 24.93
N ALA A 567 -6.44 32.25 24.81
CA ALA A 567 -7.58 31.74 24.07
C ALA A 567 -8.35 30.69 24.90
N CYS A 568 -9.61 30.39 24.59
CA CYS A 568 -10.37 29.36 25.31
C CYS A 568 -9.63 28.02 25.29
N GLY A 569 -9.35 27.44 26.47
CA GLY A 569 -8.54 26.21 26.59
C GLY A 569 -9.19 24.94 26.05
N GLY A 570 -10.47 24.98 25.66
CA GLY A 570 -11.15 23.86 25.00
C GLY A 570 -11.15 23.95 23.47
N CYS A 571 -11.29 25.16 22.89
CA CYS A 571 -11.50 25.32 21.44
C CYS A 571 -10.45 26.17 20.72
N PHE A 572 -9.62 26.94 21.44
CA PHE A 572 -8.55 27.81 20.94
C PHE A 572 -9.00 28.94 19.97
N VAL A 573 -10.27 28.97 19.55
CA VAL A 573 -10.84 29.97 18.63
C VAL A 573 -11.18 31.30 19.32
N ILE A 574 -11.53 31.26 20.61
CA ILE A 574 -12.12 32.39 21.34
C ILE A 574 -11.00 33.20 22.02
N PRO A 575 -10.65 34.42 21.54
CA PRO A 575 -9.56 35.26 22.07
C PRO A 575 -9.92 36.01 23.37
N TYR A 576 -8.93 36.18 24.25
CA TYR A 576 -9.08 36.93 25.49
C TYR A 576 -7.93 37.92 25.75
N CYS A 577 -8.29 39.12 26.24
CA CYS A 577 -7.36 40.19 26.63
C CYS A 577 -6.47 39.78 27.82
N SER A 578 -6.90 38.83 28.66
CA SER A 578 -6.16 38.33 29.83
C SER A 578 -6.68 36.96 30.29
N ARG A 579 -5.88 36.21 31.08
CA ARG A 579 -6.36 34.98 31.75
C ARG A 579 -7.59 35.24 32.64
N LEU A 580 -7.69 36.42 33.25
CA LEU A 580 -8.84 36.83 34.09
C LEU A 580 -10.15 36.98 33.28
N CYS A 581 -10.04 37.14 31.96
CA CYS A 581 -11.17 37.15 31.03
C CYS A 581 -11.40 35.78 30.39
N GLN A 582 -10.35 34.97 30.22
CA GLN A 582 -10.42 33.56 29.82
C GLN A 582 -11.15 32.70 30.87
N SER A 583 -11.07 33.08 32.14
CA SER A 583 -11.70 32.40 33.28
C SER A 583 -13.09 32.96 33.66
N LYS A 584 -13.80 33.61 32.73
CA LYS A 584 -15.10 34.28 32.96
C LYS A 584 -16.04 34.18 31.76
#